data_AF-N6TYJ9-F1
#
_entry.id   AF-N6TYJ9-F1
#
_cell.length_a   1.000
_cell.length_b   1.000
_cell.length_c   1.000
_cell.angle_alpha   90.00
_cell.angle_beta   90.00
_cell.angle_gamma   90.00
#
_symmetry.space_group_name_H-M   'P 1'
#
loop_
_entity.id
_entity.type
_entity.pdbx_description
1 polymer ?
#
loop_
_entity_poly.entity_id
_entity_poly.type
_entity_poly.pdbx_seq_one_letter_code
_entity_poly.pdbx_strand_id
1 'polypeptide(L)'
;MGSYRGSCTNLKDYEEPLPESLYPTPEEAKAESDVDITLTTCSQCHNCNRLLYDEDIMANWSAEDSNLNTLCHACGKPTVPLLTVTISGREMRNCDPFSVPYLNPLVLRKELENILAREGDLSSGNCFQSVADSKFIDEHPIIYWNLIWTFERINIQTHLPNLYFKHRVDVQTNSSKANGKADLKEEDDDKQDGGSSMRLVEEGTDPLTQELAVIGKFMQQIINYIRVNDLAEPIKSLTYEREQLSKKIAYSIYRDILFLACKVLGRAQIDINAFDKEYTMAYSRYCERAALEVQDKPISLSALYCRQYFRPLLLP
;
A
#
# COMPACT_ATOMS: atom_id res chain seq x y z
N MET A 1 27.97 -44.59 29.27
CA MET A 1 28.39 -43.75 28.13
C MET A 1 27.85 -44.36 26.84
N GLY A 2 26.63 -43.99 26.46
CA GLY A 2 26.00 -44.41 25.20
C GLY A 2 26.01 -43.22 24.24
N SER A 3 26.75 -43.34 23.14
CA SER A 3 26.83 -42.33 22.09
C SER A 3 25.58 -42.44 21.20
N TYR A 4 24.65 -41.50 21.34
CA TYR A 4 23.59 -41.30 20.34
C TYR A 4 24.19 -40.56 19.14
N ARG A 5 24.51 -41.28 18.07
CA ARG A 5 24.65 -40.68 16.73
C ARG A 5 23.25 -40.38 16.21
N GLY A 6 22.85 -39.11 16.27
CA GLY A 6 21.72 -38.62 15.50
C GLY A 6 22.01 -38.83 14.02
N SER A 7 21.13 -39.57 13.35
CA SER A 7 21.18 -39.78 11.91
C SER A 7 20.79 -38.45 11.24
N CYS A 8 21.75 -37.78 10.59
CA CYS A 8 21.46 -36.68 9.68
C CYS A 8 20.90 -37.29 8.38
N THR A 9 19.64 -37.70 8.39
CA THR A 9 18.93 -37.95 7.15
C THR A 9 18.81 -36.62 6.41
N ASN A 10 19.36 -36.58 5.21
CA ASN A 10 19.48 -35.43 4.33
C ASN A 10 18.19 -34.61 4.25
N LEU A 11 18.27 -33.34 4.66
CA LEU A 11 17.26 -32.30 4.41
C LEU A 11 17.33 -31.73 2.98
N LYS A 12 17.99 -32.43 2.07
CA LYS A 12 18.03 -32.10 0.65
C LYS A 12 16.99 -33.00 -0.02
N ASP A 13 16.01 -32.38 -0.68
CA ASP A 13 15.05 -32.96 -1.66
C ASP A 13 13.57 -32.65 -1.41
N TYR A 14 13.24 -31.67 -0.56
CA TYR A 14 11.93 -31.00 -0.60
C TYR A 14 12.12 -29.48 -0.76
N GLU A 15 12.69 -29.06 -1.90
CA GLU A 15 12.38 -27.73 -2.44
C GLU A 15 11.07 -27.83 -3.21
N GLU A 16 9.96 -28.05 -2.51
CA GLU A 16 8.68 -27.65 -3.09
C GLU A 16 8.73 -26.11 -3.18
N PRO A 17 8.62 -25.51 -4.37
CA PRO A 17 8.67 -24.07 -4.49
C PRO A 17 7.53 -23.50 -3.64
N LEU A 18 7.88 -22.72 -2.63
CA LEU A 18 6.90 -22.07 -1.75
C LEU A 18 5.85 -21.34 -2.61
N PRO A 19 4.57 -21.42 -2.24
CA PRO A 19 3.50 -20.77 -3.00
C PRO A 19 3.75 -19.25 -3.08
N GLU A 20 3.25 -18.60 -4.15
CA GLU A 20 3.38 -17.14 -4.34
C GLU A 20 2.77 -16.35 -3.17
N SER A 21 1.68 -16.86 -2.60
CA SER A 21 1.06 -16.31 -1.39
C SER A 21 0.37 -17.44 -0.60
N LEU A 22 0.34 -17.29 0.73
CA LEU A 22 -0.45 -18.16 1.61
C LEU A 22 -1.96 -17.89 1.50
N TYR A 23 -2.36 -16.78 0.89
CA TYR A 23 -3.75 -16.39 0.72
C TYR A 23 -4.14 -16.45 -0.76
N PRO A 24 -5.39 -16.82 -1.07
CA PRO A 24 -5.91 -16.67 -2.43
C PRO A 24 -5.88 -15.18 -2.82
N THR A 25 -5.75 -14.92 -4.12
CA THR A 25 -5.92 -13.55 -4.65
C THR A 25 -7.30 -13.04 -4.22
N PRO A 26 -7.41 -11.83 -3.63
CA PRO A 26 -8.70 -11.26 -3.28
C PRO A 26 -9.63 -11.24 -4.50
N GLU A 27 -10.83 -11.80 -4.38
CA GLU A 27 -11.90 -11.50 -5.32
C GLU A 27 -12.28 -10.02 -5.14
N GLU A 28 -12.42 -9.25 -6.22
CA GLU A 28 -12.82 -7.83 -6.21
C GLU A 28 -14.30 -7.62 -5.79
N ALA A 29 -14.87 -8.54 -5.02
CA ALA A 29 -16.23 -8.44 -4.50
C ALA A 29 -16.28 -7.32 -3.44
N LYS A 30 -16.50 -6.08 -3.89
CA LYS A 30 -16.89 -4.99 -2.98
C LYS A 30 -18.24 -5.36 -2.36
N ALA A 31 -18.24 -5.63 -1.06
CA ALA A 31 -19.47 -5.54 -0.29
C ALA A 31 -20.01 -4.11 -0.46
N GLU A 32 -21.31 -3.94 -0.72
CA GLU A 32 -21.95 -2.63 -0.68
C GLU A 32 -21.84 -2.08 0.75
N SER A 33 -20.81 -1.28 1.01
CA SER A 33 -20.67 -0.47 2.21
C SER A 33 -20.83 1.00 1.84
N ASP A 34 -21.55 1.76 2.67
CA ASP A 34 -21.76 3.20 2.46
C ASP A 34 -20.46 4.03 2.59
N VAL A 35 -19.41 3.42 3.16
CA VAL A 35 -18.05 3.96 3.31
C VAL A 35 -17.05 3.01 2.69
N ASP A 36 -16.16 3.57 1.86
CA ASP A 36 -15.00 2.90 1.27
C ASP A 36 -13.73 3.47 1.92
N ILE A 37 -12.96 2.60 2.58
CA ILE A 37 -11.72 2.94 3.29
C ILE A 37 -10.56 2.35 2.51
N THR A 38 -9.74 3.22 1.92
CA THR A 38 -8.54 2.82 1.19
C THR A 38 -7.31 3.15 2.04
N LEU A 39 -6.49 2.14 2.30
CA LEU A 39 -5.24 2.29 3.04
C LEU A 39 -4.04 2.02 2.13
N THR A 40 -3.01 2.87 2.20
CA THR A 40 -1.77 2.74 1.44
C THR A 40 -0.56 2.83 2.37
N THR A 41 0.33 1.84 2.28
CA THR A 41 1.58 1.80 3.07
C THR A 41 2.80 2.36 2.34
N CYS A 42 2.66 2.69 1.04
CA CYS A 42 3.73 3.30 0.27
C CYS A 42 4.18 4.62 0.91
N SER A 43 5.43 4.66 1.36
CA SER A 43 5.98 5.76 2.14
C SER A 43 7.18 6.37 1.42
N GLN A 44 7.35 7.68 1.52
CA GLN A 44 8.56 8.34 0.99
C GLN A 44 9.60 8.52 2.09
N CYS A 45 10.83 8.08 1.86
CA CYS A 45 11.92 8.29 2.80
C CYS A 45 12.32 9.77 2.84
N HIS A 46 12.24 10.41 4.01
CA HIS A 46 12.64 11.82 4.18
C HIS A 46 14.14 12.08 3.96
N ASN A 47 14.98 11.05 3.98
CA ASN A 47 16.43 11.21 3.82
C ASN A 47 16.89 11.22 2.36
N CYS A 48 16.20 10.48 1.48
CA CYS A 48 16.63 10.28 0.09
C CYS A 48 15.50 10.40 -0.94
N ASN A 49 14.26 10.69 -0.49
CA ASN A 49 13.06 10.85 -1.31
C ASN A 49 12.63 9.63 -2.13
N ARG A 50 13.26 8.46 -1.93
CA ARG A 50 12.85 7.19 -2.55
C ARG A 50 11.62 6.62 -1.86
N LEU A 51 10.81 5.94 -2.65
CA LEU A 51 9.63 5.22 -2.16
C LEU A 51 10.02 3.91 -1.50
N LEU A 52 9.32 3.61 -0.41
CA LEU A 52 9.38 2.38 0.35
C LEU A 52 8.03 1.68 0.16
N TYR A 53 8.09 0.49 -0.43
CA TYR A 53 6.92 -0.36 -0.61
C TYR A 53 6.69 -1.21 0.62
N ASP A 54 5.49 -1.75 0.73
CA ASP A 54 5.02 -2.47 1.90
C ASP A 54 5.97 -3.57 2.37
N GLU A 55 6.40 -4.44 1.46
CA GLU A 55 7.33 -5.53 1.77
C GLU A 55 8.74 -5.06 2.12
N ASP A 56 9.18 -3.91 1.59
CA ASP A 56 10.49 -3.35 1.92
C ASP A 56 10.47 -2.74 3.32
N ILE A 57 9.33 -2.15 3.71
CA ILE A 57 9.07 -1.66 5.07
C ILE A 57 9.07 -2.83 6.06
N MET A 58 8.28 -3.88 5.76
CA MET A 58 8.15 -5.05 6.62
C MET A 58 9.47 -5.82 6.78
N ALA A 59 10.23 -5.97 5.69
CA ALA A 59 11.52 -6.66 5.68
C ALA A 59 12.59 -6.00 6.56
N ASN A 60 12.44 -4.70 6.83
CA ASN A 60 13.40 -3.90 7.58
C ASN A 60 12.87 -3.42 8.94
N TRP A 61 11.74 -3.96 9.41
CA TRP A 61 11.30 -3.72 10.77
C TRP A 61 12.27 -4.31 11.80
N SER A 62 12.52 -3.57 12.87
CA SER A 62 13.30 -4.04 14.01
C SER A 62 12.51 -5.09 14.81
N ALA A 63 13.20 -6.00 15.50
CA ALA A 63 12.55 -6.89 16.49
C ALA A 63 12.23 -6.17 17.82
N GLU A 64 12.58 -4.89 17.95
CA GLU A 64 12.32 -4.06 19.12
C GLU A 64 10.88 -3.53 19.11
N ASP A 65 10.15 -3.78 20.21
CA ASP A 65 8.74 -3.40 20.39
C ASP A 65 8.51 -1.91 20.70
N SER A 66 9.57 -1.10 20.69
CA SER A 66 9.54 0.35 21.00
C SER A 66 10.07 1.20 19.84
N ASN A 67 10.42 0.57 18.72
CA ASN A 67 11.03 1.23 17.58
C ASN A 67 10.00 1.41 16.45
N LEU A 68 9.69 2.67 16.16
CA LEU A 68 8.77 3.07 15.09
C LEU A 68 9.42 3.14 13.71
N ASN A 69 10.74 2.94 13.63
CA ASN A 69 11.47 3.08 12.39
C ASN A 69 11.56 1.76 11.64
N THR A 70 11.57 1.88 10.31
CA THR A 70 12.15 0.90 9.40
C THR A 70 13.46 1.45 8.83
N LEU A 71 14.24 0.62 8.13
CA LEU A 71 15.40 1.09 7.38
C LEU A 71 15.01 1.31 5.91
N CYS A 72 15.44 2.45 5.36
CA CYS A 72 15.26 2.71 3.94
C CYS A 72 16.13 1.76 3.10
N HIS A 73 15.52 0.97 2.21
CA HIS A 73 16.26 0.04 1.33
C HIS A 73 17.28 0.74 0.42
N ALA A 74 17.05 2.01 0.09
CA ALA A 74 17.90 2.77 -0.83
C ALA A 74 19.12 3.40 -0.14
N CYS A 75 18.93 4.05 1.02
CA CYS A 75 19.99 4.80 1.70
C CYS A 75 20.45 4.20 3.04
N GLY A 76 19.78 3.14 3.52
CA GLY A 76 20.08 2.45 4.78
C GLY A 76 19.76 3.24 6.05
N LYS A 77 19.24 4.47 5.94
CA LYS A 77 18.95 5.32 7.11
C LYS A 77 17.58 4.97 7.72
N PRO A 78 17.45 5.05 9.06
CA PRO A 78 16.17 4.93 9.73
C PRO A 78 15.16 5.97 9.23
N THR A 79 13.90 5.55 9.11
CA THR A 79 12.80 6.41 8.74
C THR A 79 11.49 5.84 9.29
N VAL A 80 10.55 6.72 9.64
CA VAL A 80 9.22 6.32 10.11
C VAL A 80 8.33 6.10 8.89
N PRO A 81 7.86 4.86 8.63
CA PRO A 81 6.92 4.61 7.55
C PRO A 81 5.53 5.13 7.95
N LEU A 82 4.73 5.48 6.94
CA LEU A 82 3.40 6.06 7.10
C LEU A 82 2.34 5.17 6.45
N LEU A 83 1.21 5.04 7.13
CA LEU A 83 -0.02 4.45 6.64
C LEU A 83 -0.96 5.60 6.27
N THR A 84 -1.20 5.79 4.98
CA THR A 84 -2.08 6.83 4.46
C THR A 84 -3.48 6.27 4.29
N VAL A 85 -4.45 7.00 4.84
CA VAL A 85 -5.86 6.62 4.89
C VAL A 85 -6.65 7.59 4.04
N THR A 86 -7.41 7.06 3.10
CA THR A 86 -8.37 7.79 2.28
C THR A 86 -9.75 7.22 2.52
N ILE A 87 -10.72 8.09 2.75
CA ILE A 87 -12.07 7.70 3.12
C ILE A 87 -13.03 8.40 2.16
N SER A 88 -13.84 7.60 1.49
CA SER A 88 -14.85 8.06 0.54
C SER A 88 -16.19 7.37 0.84
N GLY A 89 -17.30 7.98 0.46
CA GLY A 89 -18.63 7.43 0.73
C GLY A 89 -19.70 8.15 -0.07
N ARG A 90 -20.81 7.47 -0.36
CA ARG A 90 -21.87 8.00 -1.25
C ARG A 90 -22.54 9.26 -0.68
N GLU A 91 -22.58 9.39 0.65
CA GLU A 91 -23.14 10.53 1.39
C GLU A 91 -22.08 11.37 2.13
N MET A 92 -20.80 11.11 1.88
CA MET A 92 -19.70 11.83 2.55
C MET A 92 -19.00 12.78 1.60
N ARG A 93 -18.69 14.00 2.08
CA ARG A 93 -17.68 14.83 1.41
C ARG A 93 -16.36 14.06 1.45
N ASN A 94 -15.70 13.92 0.30
CA ASN A 94 -14.35 13.34 0.24
C ASN A 94 -13.48 14.06 1.27
N CYS A 95 -12.91 13.28 2.19
CA CYS A 95 -11.97 13.80 3.17
C CYS A 95 -10.59 13.83 2.54
N ASP A 96 -9.81 14.87 2.85
CA ASP A 96 -8.40 14.89 2.48
C ASP A 96 -7.69 13.67 3.09
N PRO A 97 -6.86 12.95 2.31
CA PRO A 97 -6.08 11.85 2.85
C PRO A 97 -5.23 12.31 4.03
N PHE A 98 -5.14 11.48 5.06
CA PHE A 98 -4.28 11.72 6.21
C PHE A 98 -3.40 10.50 6.47
N SER A 99 -2.29 10.71 7.18
CA SER A 99 -1.32 9.65 7.46
C SER A 99 -1.09 9.47 8.95
N VAL A 100 -0.95 8.21 9.38
CA VAL A 100 -0.48 7.83 10.72
C VAL A 100 0.82 7.02 10.60
N PRO A 101 1.65 6.90 11.64
CA PRO A 101 2.78 5.97 11.63
C PRO A 101 2.33 4.54 11.30
N TYR A 102 3.00 3.89 10.35
CA TYR A 102 2.79 2.47 10.04
C TYR A 102 3.60 1.61 11.01
N LEU A 103 2.91 0.91 11.90
CA LEU A 103 3.52 0.22 13.02
C LEU A 103 3.95 -1.20 12.65
N ASN A 104 5.12 -1.58 13.15
CA ASN A 104 5.50 -2.98 13.29
C ASN A 104 4.48 -3.72 14.17
N PRO A 105 4.01 -4.93 13.79
CA PRO A 105 3.11 -5.76 14.59
C PRO A 105 3.50 -5.93 16.07
N LEU A 106 4.80 -5.94 16.39
CA LEU A 106 5.28 -6.02 17.78
C LEU A 106 4.97 -4.75 18.58
N VAL A 107 5.20 -3.59 17.98
CA VAL A 107 4.86 -2.29 18.56
C VAL A 107 3.34 -2.17 18.68
N LEU A 108 2.61 -2.52 17.62
CA LEU A 108 1.14 -2.49 17.61
C LEU A 108 0.55 -3.35 18.73
N ARG A 109 1.08 -4.57 18.91
CA ARG A 109 0.67 -5.48 19.97
C ARG A 109 0.91 -4.87 21.35
N LYS A 110 2.12 -4.38 21.62
CA LYS A 110 2.48 -3.78 22.90
C LYS A 110 1.59 -2.58 23.24
N GLU A 111 1.41 -1.66 22.30
CA GLU A 111 0.60 -0.47 22.52
C GLU A 111 -0.88 -0.82 22.72
N LEU A 112 -1.41 -1.80 22.00
CA LEU A 112 -2.75 -2.32 22.24
C LEU A 112 -2.87 -2.94 23.64
N GLU A 113 -1.94 -3.82 24.03
CA GLU A 113 -1.92 -4.44 25.37
C GLU A 113 -1.83 -3.38 26.48
N ASN A 114 -1.06 -2.31 26.28
CA ASN A 114 -0.97 -1.18 27.21
C ASN A 114 -2.29 -0.44 27.37
N ILE A 115 -3.02 -0.19 26.28
CA ILE A 115 -4.34 0.46 26.32
C ILE A 115 -5.31 -0.43 27.10
N LEU A 116 -5.38 -1.71 26.74
CA LEU A 116 -6.25 -2.69 27.39
C LEU A 116 -5.95 -2.83 28.90
N ALA A 117 -4.67 -2.80 29.30
CA ALA A 117 -4.27 -2.88 30.69
C ALA A 117 -4.68 -1.64 31.51
N ARG A 118 -4.56 -0.43 30.93
CA ARG A 118 -4.95 0.82 31.59
C ARG A 118 -6.46 0.93 31.77
N GLU A 119 -7.22 0.47 30.79
CA GLU A 119 -8.68 0.47 30.83
C GLU A 119 -9.25 -0.66 31.70
N GLY A 120 -8.53 -1.78 31.80
CA GLY A 120 -8.88 -2.93 32.63
C GLY A 120 -8.75 -2.72 34.14
N ASP A 121 -7.94 -1.75 34.59
CA ASP A 121 -7.75 -1.45 36.02
C ASP A 121 -8.88 -0.56 36.60
N LEU A 122 -9.73 0.01 35.72
CA LEU A 122 -10.89 0.82 36.09
C LEU A 122 -12.15 -0.02 36.35
N SER A 123 -12.12 -0.96 37.30
CA SER A 123 -13.28 -1.49 38.08
C SER A 123 -14.63 -1.82 37.39
N SER A 124 -14.68 -1.93 36.06
CA SER A 124 -15.84 -2.38 35.28
C SER A 124 -15.28 -3.37 34.27
N GLY A 125 -15.74 -4.61 34.28
CA GLY A 125 -15.23 -5.73 33.47
C GLY A 125 -15.45 -5.59 31.95
N ASN A 126 -15.17 -4.41 31.39
CA ASN A 126 -15.57 -3.93 30.08
C ASN A 126 -14.36 -3.59 29.20
N CYS A 127 -13.20 -4.22 29.41
CA CYS A 127 -11.98 -3.96 28.62
C CYS A 127 -12.23 -4.06 27.10
N PHE A 128 -13.07 -5.00 26.66
CA PHE A 128 -13.47 -5.13 25.25
C PHE A 128 -14.43 -4.02 24.75
N GLN A 129 -15.13 -3.34 25.66
CA GLN A 129 -16.09 -2.29 25.32
C GLN A 129 -15.40 -1.00 24.90
N SER A 130 -14.17 -0.75 25.37
CA SER A 130 -13.43 0.48 25.02
C SER A 130 -12.98 0.49 23.57
N VAL A 131 -12.41 -0.61 23.07
CA VAL A 131 -12.06 -0.76 21.64
C VAL A 131 -13.30 -0.76 20.73
N ALA A 132 -14.46 -1.10 21.29
CA ALA A 132 -15.76 -1.03 20.61
C ALA A 132 -16.49 0.31 20.81
N ASP A 133 -15.91 1.25 21.58
CA ASP A 133 -16.42 2.62 21.71
C ASP A 133 -15.92 3.44 20.52
N SER A 134 -16.84 4.22 19.95
CA SER A 134 -16.54 5.23 18.95
C SER A 134 -15.37 6.14 19.34
N LYS A 135 -15.23 6.45 20.64
CA LYS A 135 -14.16 7.33 21.16
C LYS A 135 -12.76 6.77 20.94
N PHE A 136 -12.60 5.46 20.83
CA PHE A 136 -11.31 4.80 20.59
C PHE A 136 -10.61 5.32 19.33
N ILE A 137 -11.39 5.71 18.31
CA ILE A 137 -10.87 6.24 17.05
C ILE A 137 -10.15 7.57 17.27
N ASP A 138 -10.70 8.44 18.12
CA ASP A 138 -10.13 9.76 18.41
C ASP A 138 -9.02 9.69 19.46
N GLU A 139 -9.16 8.82 20.46
CA GLU A 139 -8.19 8.66 21.55
C GLU A 139 -6.93 7.89 21.09
N HIS A 140 -7.11 6.92 20.18
CA HIS A 140 -6.04 6.02 19.72
C HIS A 140 -6.01 5.82 18.19
N PRO A 141 -5.95 6.90 17.38
CA PRO A 141 -6.08 6.83 15.92
C PRO A 141 -4.98 5.98 15.28
N ILE A 142 -3.74 6.07 15.76
CA ILE A 142 -2.61 5.30 15.21
C ILE A 142 -2.88 3.80 15.35
N ILE A 143 -3.32 3.36 16.53
CA ILE A 143 -3.59 1.94 16.82
C ILE A 143 -4.77 1.46 15.99
N TYR A 144 -5.86 2.23 15.95
CA TYR A 144 -7.06 1.90 15.19
C TYR A 144 -6.80 1.63 13.70
N TRP A 145 -6.12 2.54 13.00
CA TRP A 145 -5.85 2.39 11.57
C TRP A 145 -4.87 1.24 11.27
N ASN A 146 -3.87 1.04 12.13
CA ASN A 146 -2.96 -0.09 12.01
C ASN A 146 -3.65 -1.44 12.29
N LEU A 147 -4.67 -1.48 13.16
CA LEU A 147 -5.48 -2.70 13.36
C LEU A 147 -6.33 -3.04 12.13
N ILE A 148 -7.00 -2.04 11.54
CA ILE A 148 -7.74 -2.23 10.28
C ILE A 148 -6.83 -2.82 9.21
N TRP A 149 -5.67 -2.19 9.00
CA TRP A 149 -4.69 -2.67 8.03
C TRP A 149 -4.20 -4.09 8.34
N THR A 150 -3.76 -4.32 9.58
CA THR A 150 -3.18 -5.61 9.98
C THR A 150 -4.18 -6.75 9.80
N PHE A 151 -5.43 -6.56 10.26
CA PHE A 151 -6.47 -7.58 10.17
C PHE A 151 -6.82 -7.92 8.72
N GLU A 152 -6.89 -6.94 7.83
CA GLU A 152 -7.06 -7.21 6.38
C GLU A 152 -5.89 -8.03 5.83
N ARG A 153 -4.64 -7.66 6.19
CA ARG A 153 -3.41 -8.29 5.69
C ARG A 153 -3.18 -9.70 6.18
N ILE A 154 -3.73 -10.08 7.33
CA ILE A 154 -3.70 -11.46 7.84
C ILE A 154 -5.03 -12.19 7.67
N ASN A 155 -5.95 -11.61 6.87
CA ASN A 155 -7.25 -12.19 6.54
C ASN A 155 -8.11 -12.53 7.78
N ILE A 156 -8.08 -11.66 8.78
CA ILE A 156 -8.95 -11.74 9.97
C ILE A 156 -10.17 -10.85 9.74
N GLN A 157 -11.35 -11.45 9.85
CA GLN A 157 -12.61 -10.71 9.82
C GLN A 157 -12.70 -9.77 11.00
N THR A 158 -13.18 -8.54 10.75
CA THR A 158 -13.28 -7.50 11.78
C THR A 158 -14.47 -6.59 11.55
N HIS A 159 -15.04 -6.07 12.65
CA HIS A 159 -16.08 -5.04 12.62
C HIS A 159 -15.51 -3.63 12.81
N LEU A 160 -14.18 -3.46 12.88
CA LEU A 160 -13.54 -2.16 13.07
C LEU A 160 -13.96 -1.12 12.01
N PRO A 161 -14.07 -1.43 10.70
CA PRO A 161 -14.56 -0.46 9.72
C PRO A 161 -15.97 0.08 10.05
N ASN A 162 -16.86 -0.75 10.60
CA ASN A 162 -18.20 -0.34 11.01
C ASN A 162 -18.19 0.62 12.20
N LEU A 163 -17.16 0.52 13.06
CA LEU A 163 -16.99 1.44 14.19
C LEU A 163 -16.74 2.88 13.71
N TYR A 164 -15.99 3.04 12.61
CA TYR A 164 -15.76 4.35 11.99
C TYR A 164 -17.07 4.98 11.53
N PHE A 165 -17.91 4.20 10.86
CA PHE A 165 -19.22 4.66 10.40
C PHE A 165 -20.07 5.15 11.57
N LYS A 166 -20.16 4.36 12.64
CA LYS A 166 -20.90 4.73 13.86
C LYS A 166 -20.36 6.02 14.49
N HIS A 167 -19.05 6.13 14.64
CA HIS A 167 -18.39 7.33 15.18
C HIS A 167 -18.74 8.59 14.38
N ARG A 168 -18.72 8.52 13.05
CA ARG A 168 -19.09 9.66 12.20
C ARG A 168 -20.55 10.07 12.39
N VAL A 169 -21.48 9.12 12.47
CA VAL A 169 -22.90 9.41 12.74
C VAL A 169 -23.08 10.07 14.12
N ASP A 170 -22.37 9.58 15.14
CA ASP A 170 -22.41 10.14 16.50
C ASP A 170 -21.85 11.58 16.54
N VAL A 171 -20.75 11.87 15.82
CA VAL A 171 -20.18 13.23 15.72
C VAL A 171 -21.10 14.20 14.99
N GLN A 172 -21.73 13.76 13.89
CA GLN A 172 -22.67 14.59 13.13
C GLN A 172 -23.91 14.93 13.97
N THR A 173 -24.52 13.93 14.60
CA THR A 173 -25.73 14.13 15.45
C THR A 173 -25.46 15.00 16.68
N ASN A 174 -24.26 14.92 17.27
CA ASN A 174 -23.87 15.76 18.40
C ASN A 174 -23.59 17.21 17.99
N SER A 175 -23.02 17.41 16.80
CA SER A 175 -22.81 18.75 16.23
C SER A 175 -24.13 19.46 15.91
N SER A 176 -25.15 18.72 15.47
CA SER A 176 -26.51 19.24 15.27
C SER A 176 -27.25 19.59 16.57
N LYS A 177 -26.89 18.96 17.70
CA LYS A 177 -27.48 19.24 19.02
C LYS A 177 -26.77 20.37 19.78
N ALA A 178 -25.50 20.66 19.46
CA ALA A 178 -24.74 21.74 20.07
C ALA A 178 -25.06 23.13 19.48
N ASN A 179 -25.53 23.21 18.24
CA ASN A 179 -26.01 24.45 17.62
C ASN A 179 -27.52 24.65 17.83
N GLY A 180 -27.90 25.02 19.05
CA GLY A 180 -29.18 25.68 19.30
C GLY A 180 -29.15 27.10 18.71
N LYS A 181 -29.94 27.34 17.66
CA LYS A 181 -30.24 28.64 17.03
C LYS A 181 -29.04 29.42 16.45
N ALA A 182 -28.82 29.24 15.16
CA ALA A 182 -28.45 30.35 14.28
C ALA A 182 -29.31 30.26 13.01
N ASP A 183 -29.93 31.39 12.69
CA ASP A 183 -30.98 31.56 11.68
C ASP A 183 -30.65 31.02 10.29
N LEU A 184 -31.70 30.50 9.66
CA LEU A 184 -31.84 30.41 8.22
C LEU A 184 -31.69 31.81 7.62
N LYS A 185 -30.59 32.02 6.90
CA LYS A 185 -30.57 32.92 5.74
C LYS A 185 -29.95 32.17 4.59
N GLU A 186 -30.83 31.62 3.76
CA GLU A 186 -30.56 31.39 2.35
C GLU A 186 -30.30 32.77 1.73
N GLU A 187 -29.05 33.01 1.34
CA GLU A 187 -28.72 34.07 0.38
C GLU A 187 -28.54 33.39 -0.98
N ASP A 188 -29.60 33.43 -1.78
CA ASP A 188 -29.55 33.28 -3.23
C ASP A 188 -28.69 34.43 -3.78
N ASP A 189 -27.47 34.13 -4.24
CA ASP A 189 -26.71 35.03 -5.12
C ASP A 189 -26.71 34.43 -6.53
N ASP A 190 -27.78 34.75 -7.26
CA ASP A 190 -27.96 34.46 -8.67
C ASP A 190 -26.99 35.33 -9.49
N LYS A 191 -25.79 34.81 -9.75
CA LYS A 191 -24.92 35.32 -10.81
C LYS A 191 -24.98 34.40 -12.02
N GLN A 192 -25.94 34.71 -12.88
CA GLN A 192 -25.84 34.44 -14.30
C GLN A 192 -24.60 35.16 -14.86
N ASP A 193 -23.57 34.39 -15.22
CA ASP A 193 -22.55 34.86 -16.16
C ASP A 193 -22.22 33.79 -17.20
N GLY A 194 -22.36 34.21 -18.46
CA GLY A 194 -21.67 33.68 -19.63
C GLY A 194 -21.61 32.18 -19.82
N GLY A 195 -22.60 31.61 -20.52
CA GLY A 195 -22.47 30.32 -21.19
C GLY A 195 -21.29 30.32 -22.15
N SER A 196 -20.14 29.81 -21.70
CA SER A 196 -19.04 29.45 -22.57
C SER A 196 -19.36 28.09 -23.17
N SER A 197 -19.95 28.13 -24.37
CA SER A 197 -20.18 26.97 -25.24
C SER A 197 -18.89 26.15 -25.35
N MET A 198 -18.78 25.05 -24.59
CA MET A 198 -17.76 24.03 -24.81
C MET A 198 -17.93 23.50 -26.23
N ARG A 199 -17.00 23.87 -27.12
CA ARG A 199 -16.89 23.21 -28.42
C ARG A 199 -16.24 21.85 -28.20
N LEU A 200 -16.75 20.84 -28.89
CA LEU A 200 -16.08 19.55 -29.04
C LEU A 200 -14.66 19.81 -29.54
N VAL A 201 -13.67 19.47 -28.72
CA VAL A 201 -12.27 19.42 -29.16
C VAL A 201 -12.19 18.25 -30.13
N GLU A 202 -11.83 18.53 -31.38
CA GLU A 202 -11.63 17.50 -32.38
C GLU A 202 -10.58 16.50 -31.87
N GLU A 203 -10.94 15.20 -31.91
CA GLU A 203 -10.05 14.12 -31.50
C GLU A 203 -8.70 14.21 -32.24
N GLY A 204 -7.61 14.39 -31.47
CA GLY A 204 -6.28 13.98 -31.89
C GLY A 204 -5.31 15.05 -32.38
N THR A 205 -5.55 16.36 -32.14
CA THR A 205 -4.57 17.40 -32.53
C THR A 205 -4.04 18.27 -31.39
N ASP A 206 -4.57 18.16 -30.16
CA ASP A 206 -3.98 18.90 -29.05
C ASP A 206 -2.65 18.26 -28.58
N PRO A 207 -1.65 19.07 -28.17
CA PRO A 207 -0.33 18.58 -27.80
C PRO A 207 -0.33 17.53 -26.68
N LEU A 208 -1.28 17.61 -25.75
CA LEU A 208 -1.39 16.68 -24.62
C LEU A 208 -1.86 15.30 -25.09
N THR A 209 -2.85 15.23 -25.98
CA THR A 209 -3.31 13.98 -26.59
C THR A 209 -2.19 13.32 -27.40
N GLN A 210 -1.36 14.11 -28.10
CA GLN A 210 -0.23 13.58 -28.85
C GLN A 210 0.86 13.01 -27.93
N GLU A 211 1.18 13.68 -26.83
CA GLU A 211 2.13 13.20 -25.81
C GLU A 211 1.62 11.92 -25.14
N LEU A 212 0.34 11.87 -24.76
CA LEU A 212 -0.31 10.68 -24.23
C LEU A 212 -0.31 9.52 -25.23
N ALA A 213 -0.49 9.78 -26.53
CA ALA A 213 -0.42 8.76 -27.56
C ALA A 213 1.01 8.20 -27.74
N VAL A 214 2.04 9.03 -27.60
CA VAL A 214 3.45 8.59 -27.62
C VAL A 214 3.74 7.70 -26.43
N ILE A 215 3.34 8.12 -25.22
CA ILE A 215 3.48 7.31 -24.00
C ILE A 215 2.70 5.99 -24.14
N GLY A 216 1.49 6.04 -24.70
CA GLY A 216 0.68 4.86 -25.00
C GLY A 216 1.40 3.86 -25.90
N LYS A 217 2.04 4.32 -26.98
CA LYS A 217 2.84 3.45 -27.86
C LYS A 217 4.04 2.85 -27.15
N PHE A 218 4.75 3.63 -26.34
CA PHE A 218 5.87 3.15 -25.54
C PHE A 218 5.42 2.06 -24.55
N MET A 219 4.34 2.29 -23.81
CA MET A 219 3.77 1.28 -22.90
C MET A 219 3.40 -0.01 -23.66
N GLN A 220 2.81 0.09 -24.86
CA GLN A 220 2.51 -1.08 -25.70
C GLN A 220 3.76 -1.85 -26.13
N GLN A 221 4.87 -1.17 -26.39
CA GLN A 221 6.15 -1.85 -26.68
C GLN A 221 6.63 -2.64 -25.46
N ILE A 222 6.61 -2.05 -24.27
CA ILE A 222 6.97 -2.74 -23.02
C ILE A 222 6.07 -3.96 -22.78
N ILE A 223 4.76 -3.82 -23.00
CA ILE A 223 3.79 -4.92 -22.90
C ILE A 223 4.14 -6.07 -23.85
N ASN A 224 4.54 -5.79 -25.09
CA ASN A 224 4.89 -6.82 -26.05
C ASN A 224 6.10 -7.65 -25.59
N TYR A 225 7.10 -7.01 -24.98
CA TYR A 225 8.24 -7.72 -24.38
C TYR A 225 7.81 -8.58 -23.18
N ILE A 226 6.98 -8.04 -22.28
CA ILE A 226 6.44 -8.79 -21.13
C ILE A 226 5.69 -10.04 -21.61
N ARG A 227 4.88 -9.94 -22.67
CA ARG A 227 4.11 -11.06 -23.24
C ARG A 227 4.96 -12.20 -23.79
N VAL A 228 6.20 -11.90 -24.22
CA VAL A 228 7.16 -12.91 -24.68
C VAL A 228 8.17 -13.29 -23.60
N ASN A 229 7.90 -12.91 -22.34
CA ASN A 229 8.76 -13.16 -21.17
C ASN A 229 10.19 -12.61 -21.31
N ASP A 230 10.35 -11.49 -22.02
CA ASP A 230 11.60 -10.75 -22.11
C ASP A 230 11.53 -9.52 -21.20
N LEU A 231 12.26 -9.54 -20.09
CA LEU A 231 12.36 -8.39 -19.18
C LEU A 231 13.64 -7.57 -19.38
N ALA A 232 14.57 -8.01 -20.25
CA ALA A 232 15.82 -7.32 -20.48
C ALA A 232 15.64 -6.03 -21.29
N GLU A 233 14.87 -6.09 -22.39
CA GLU A 233 14.58 -4.88 -23.18
C GLU A 233 13.72 -3.87 -22.39
N PRO A 234 12.67 -4.26 -21.63
CA PRO A 234 11.98 -3.35 -20.73
C PRO A 234 12.88 -2.61 -19.75
N ILE A 235 13.80 -3.32 -19.08
CA ILE A 235 14.77 -2.70 -18.16
C ILE A 235 15.61 -1.64 -18.88
N LYS A 236 16.15 -1.99 -20.04
CA LYS A 236 16.99 -1.09 -20.85
C LYS A 236 16.23 0.13 -21.34
N SER A 237 15.03 -0.07 -21.90
CA SER A 237 14.18 1.01 -22.41
C SER A 237 13.75 1.98 -21.29
N LEU A 238 13.33 1.46 -20.14
CA LEU A 238 12.91 2.31 -19.01
C LEU A 238 14.09 3.04 -18.37
N THR A 239 15.28 2.41 -18.33
CA THR A 239 16.51 3.07 -17.88
C THR A 239 16.85 4.25 -18.80
N TYR A 240 16.83 4.04 -20.11
CA TYR A 240 17.10 5.08 -21.09
C TYR A 240 16.11 6.25 -20.98
N GLU A 241 14.80 5.98 -20.94
CA GLU A 241 13.79 7.03 -20.79
C GLU A 241 13.95 7.82 -19.49
N ARG A 242 14.35 7.16 -18.40
CA ARG A 242 14.62 7.84 -17.12
C ARG A 242 15.81 8.79 -17.20
N GLU A 243 16.87 8.43 -17.91
CA GLU A 243 18.03 9.32 -18.10
C GLU A 243 17.64 10.60 -18.85
N GLN A 244 16.69 10.49 -19.78
CA GLN A 244 16.16 11.62 -20.55
C GLN A 244 15.22 12.51 -19.73
N LEU A 245 14.45 11.92 -18.83
CA LEU A 245 13.50 12.59 -17.96
C LEU A 245 14.18 12.95 -16.63
N SER A 246 14.74 14.15 -16.53
CA SER A 246 15.44 14.68 -15.34
C SER A 246 14.53 14.85 -14.09
N LYS A 247 13.95 13.75 -13.61
CA LYS A 247 12.99 13.71 -12.51
C LYS A 247 13.69 13.56 -11.15
N LYS A 248 13.24 14.35 -10.17
CA LYS A 248 13.74 14.32 -8.78
C LYS A 248 13.39 13.05 -8.01
N ILE A 249 12.36 12.31 -8.45
CA ILE A 249 11.93 11.04 -7.86
C ILE A 249 11.97 10.01 -8.98
N ALA A 250 12.84 9.02 -8.86
CA ALA A 250 12.82 7.87 -9.74
C ALA A 250 12.19 6.66 -9.03
N TYR A 251 11.18 6.12 -9.70
CA TYR A 251 10.47 4.90 -9.33
C TYR A 251 11.36 3.68 -9.57
N SER A 252 10.91 2.53 -9.12
CA SER A 252 11.65 1.28 -9.34
C SER A 252 11.24 0.69 -10.68
N ILE A 253 12.20 0.44 -11.57
CA ILE A 253 11.93 -0.23 -12.86
C ILE A 253 11.22 -1.57 -12.63
N TYR A 254 11.68 -2.33 -11.63
CA TYR A 254 11.04 -3.57 -11.20
C TYR A 254 9.54 -3.38 -10.93
N ARG A 255 9.19 -2.34 -10.16
CA ARG A 255 7.80 -2.06 -9.76
C ARG A 255 6.96 -1.57 -10.93
N ASP A 256 7.51 -0.73 -11.80
CA ASP A 256 6.81 -0.22 -12.97
C ASP A 256 6.48 -1.35 -13.95
N ILE A 257 7.44 -2.24 -14.22
CA ILE A 257 7.22 -3.41 -15.07
C ILE A 257 6.21 -4.37 -14.43
N LEU A 258 6.36 -4.67 -13.13
CA LEU A 258 5.44 -5.57 -12.42
C LEU A 258 4.01 -5.02 -12.41
N PHE A 259 3.84 -3.72 -12.14
CA PHE A 259 2.55 -3.04 -12.17
C PHE A 259 1.92 -3.14 -13.55
N LEU A 260 2.66 -2.81 -14.61
CA LEU A 260 2.17 -2.87 -15.97
C LEU A 260 1.79 -4.30 -16.38
N ALA A 261 2.62 -5.28 -16.01
CA ALA A 261 2.32 -6.68 -16.24
C ALA A 261 0.99 -7.06 -15.56
N CYS A 262 0.84 -6.78 -14.26
CA CYS A 262 -0.37 -7.11 -13.51
C CYS A 262 -1.61 -6.40 -14.03
N LYS A 263 -1.49 -5.14 -14.47
CA LYS A 263 -2.62 -4.40 -15.02
C LYS A 263 -3.06 -4.89 -16.39
N VAL A 264 -2.13 -5.35 -17.23
CA VAL A 264 -2.42 -5.72 -18.62
C VAL A 264 -2.78 -7.19 -18.78
N LEU A 265 -2.10 -8.08 -18.06
CA LEU A 265 -2.36 -9.52 -18.11
C LEU A 265 -3.36 -9.95 -17.02
N GLY A 266 -3.56 -9.13 -16.00
CA GLY A 266 -4.33 -9.48 -14.81
C GLY A 266 -3.46 -10.20 -13.79
N ARG A 267 -3.56 -9.78 -12.53
CA ARG A 267 -2.74 -10.33 -11.42
C ARG A 267 -2.85 -11.86 -11.30
N ALA A 268 -4.04 -12.42 -11.50
CA ALA A 268 -4.28 -13.86 -11.40
C ALA A 268 -3.61 -14.69 -12.53
N GLN A 269 -3.16 -14.04 -13.61
CA GLN A 269 -2.54 -14.72 -14.77
C GLN A 269 -1.01 -14.69 -14.74
N ILE A 270 -0.41 -14.04 -13.74
CA ILE A 270 1.05 -13.88 -13.65
C ILE A 270 1.56 -14.68 -12.47
N ASP A 271 2.50 -15.58 -12.74
CA ASP A 271 3.34 -16.16 -11.69
C ASP A 271 4.41 -15.14 -11.29
N ILE A 272 4.21 -14.48 -10.14
CA ILE A 272 5.15 -13.44 -9.68
C ILE A 272 6.49 -14.03 -9.27
N ASN A 273 6.54 -15.28 -8.80
CA ASN A 273 7.81 -15.91 -8.46
C ASN A 273 8.64 -16.16 -9.74
N ALA A 274 8.00 -16.54 -10.84
CA ALA A 274 8.65 -16.65 -12.14
C ALA A 274 9.11 -15.27 -12.66
N PHE A 275 8.25 -14.25 -12.55
CA PHE A 275 8.58 -12.87 -12.90
C PHE A 275 9.82 -12.36 -12.14
N ASP A 276 9.89 -12.57 -10.83
CA ASP A 276 11.02 -12.14 -10.00
C ASP A 276 12.34 -12.80 -10.40
N LYS A 277 12.30 -14.10 -10.71
CA LYS A 277 13.46 -14.84 -11.20
C LYS A 277 13.93 -14.28 -12.54
N GLU A 278 13.00 -14.06 -13.48
CA GLU A 278 13.32 -13.49 -14.79
C GLU A 278 13.89 -12.08 -14.66
N TYR A 279 13.26 -11.23 -13.83
CA TYR A 279 13.76 -9.87 -13.58
C TYR A 279 15.16 -9.91 -12.97
N THR A 280 15.41 -10.79 -12.00
CA THR A 280 16.73 -10.94 -11.37
C THR A 280 17.80 -11.35 -12.38
N MET A 281 17.47 -12.27 -13.29
CA MET A 281 18.38 -12.67 -14.38
C MET A 281 18.64 -11.53 -15.37
N ALA A 282 17.59 -10.84 -15.81
CA ALA A 282 17.68 -9.72 -16.74
C ALA A 282 18.47 -8.54 -16.15
N TYR A 283 18.16 -8.17 -14.90
CA TYR A 283 18.86 -7.15 -14.13
C TYR A 283 20.35 -7.46 -14.02
N SER A 284 20.70 -8.70 -13.65
CA SER A 284 22.11 -9.10 -13.45
C SER A 284 22.91 -8.96 -14.74
N ARG A 285 22.35 -9.38 -15.88
CA ARG A 285 22.99 -9.24 -17.20
C ARG A 285 23.15 -7.78 -17.64
N TYR A 286 22.20 -6.92 -17.30
CA TYR A 286 22.24 -5.51 -17.69
C TYR A 286 23.16 -4.67 -16.78
N CYS A 287 23.19 -4.95 -15.48
CA CYS A 287 24.01 -4.26 -14.49
C CYS A 287 25.53 -4.41 -14.75
N GLU A 288 25.95 -5.45 -15.48
CA GLU A 288 27.33 -5.59 -15.98
C GLU A 288 27.70 -4.52 -17.02
N ARG A 289 26.71 -3.90 -17.66
CA ARG A 289 26.89 -3.01 -18.82
C ARG A 289 26.49 -1.55 -18.54
N ALA A 290 25.64 -1.31 -17.55
CA ALA A 290 25.14 0.02 -17.21
C ALA A 290 24.87 0.16 -15.70
N ALA A 291 24.94 1.39 -15.19
CA ALA A 291 24.68 1.69 -13.79
C ALA A 291 23.17 1.86 -13.54
N LEU A 292 22.56 0.88 -12.88
CA LEU A 292 21.18 0.99 -12.38
C LEU A 292 21.13 1.66 -11.01
N GLU A 293 20.00 2.29 -10.70
CA GLU A 293 19.80 2.91 -9.39
C GLU A 293 19.50 1.86 -8.31
N VAL A 294 19.71 2.22 -7.04
CA VAL A 294 19.55 1.27 -5.92
C VAL A 294 18.12 0.73 -5.84
N GLN A 295 17.09 1.51 -6.17
CA GLN A 295 15.71 1.03 -6.14
C GLN A 295 15.32 0.12 -7.32
N ASP A 296 16.16 0.00 -8.36
CA ASP A 296 15.89 -0.89 -9.49
C ASP A 296 16.34 -2.32 -9.21
N LYS A 297 17.02 -2.54 -8.09
CA LYS A 297 17.42 -3.88 -7.64
C LYS A 297 16.20 -4.80 -7.53
N PRO A 298 16.38 -6.10 -7.80
CA PRO A 298 15.36 -7.10 -7.49
C PRO A 298 14.95 -7.03 -6.01
N ILE A 299 13.72 -7.45 -5.74
CA ILE A 299 13.19 -7.57 -4.37
C ILE A 299 14.13 -8.40 -3.48
N SER A 300 14.33 -7.96 -2.23
CA SER A 300 15.15 -8.71 -1.28
C SER A 300 14.49 -10.02 -0.86
N LEU A 301 15.28 -11.00 -0.42
CA LEU A 301 14.75 -12.29 0.06
C LEU A 301 13.77 -12.11 1.24
N SER A 302 14.09 -11.22 2.18
CA SER A 302 13.20 -10.90 3.30
C SER A 302 11.88 -10.29 2.82
N ALA A 303 11.92 -9.37 1.86
CA ALA A 303 10.72 -8.75 1.29
C ALA A 303 9.88 -9.77 0.50
N LEU A 304 10.53 -10.71 -0.20
CA LEU A 304 9.84 -11.83 -0.87
C LEU A 304 9.06 -12.69 0.12
N TYR A 305 9.65 -13.02 1.29
CA TYR A 305 8.92 -13.72 2.34
C TYR A 305 7.75 -12.88 2.86
N CYS A 306 7.93 -11.59 3.13
CA CYS A 306 6.83 -10.75 3.58
C CYS A 306 5.67 -10.72 2.56
N ARG A 307 5.97 -10.68 1.26
CA ARG A 307 4.95 -10.75 0.20
C ARG A 307 4.18 -12.08 0.19
N GLN A 308 4.84 -13.19 0.55
CA GLN A 308 4.21 -14.51 0.64
C GLN A 308 3.34 -14.67 1.90
N TYR A 309 3.82 -14.15 3.04
CA TYR A 309 3.19 -14.33 4.36
C TYR A 309 1.96 -13.47 4.59
N PHE A 310 1.85 -12.31 3.94
CA PHE A 310 0.71 -11.42 4.08
C PHE A 310 -0.18 -11.46 2.84
N ARG A 311 -1.48 -11.23 3.01
CA ARG A 311 -2.44 -11.15 1.92
C ARG A 311 -1.99 -10.11 0.89
N PRO A 312 -2.07 -10.41 -0.43
CA PRO A 312 -1.65 -9.48 -1.46
C PRO A 312 -2.43 -8.17 -1.41
N LEU A 313 -1.74 -7.06 -1.67
CA LEU A 313 -2.39 -5.76 -1.82
C LEU A 313 -3.20 -5.71 -3.11
N LEU A 314 -4.36 -5.05 -3.04
CA LEU A 314 -5.14 -4.72 -4.23
C LEU A 314 -4.39 -3.71 -5.09
N LEU A 315 -4.50 -3.85 -6.40
CA LEU A 315 -4.00 -2.84 -7.33
C LEU A 315 -5.06 -1.75 -7.49
N PRO A 316 -4.72 -0.47 -7.31
CA PRO A 316 -5.67 0.64 -7.38
C PRO A 316 -6.33 0.78 -8.75
#